data_AF-A0A6G2V7T2-F1
#
_entry.id   AF-A0A6G2V7T2-F1
#
_cell.length_a   1.000
_cell.length_b   1.000
_cell.length_c   1.000
_cell.angle_alpha   90.00
_cell.angle_beta   90.00
_cell.angle_gamma   90.00
#
_symmetry.space_group_name_H-M   'P 1'
#
loop_
_entity.id
_entity.type
_entity.pdbx_description
1 polymer ?
#
loop_
_entity_poly.entity_id
_entity_poly.type
_entity_poly.pdbx_seq_one_letter_code
_entity_poly.pdbx_strand_id
1 'polypeptide(L)'
;TVLPFDHALGLPDAFARRIARNTSTILLEESHLARVIDPAGGSWYVERLTDELAEAAWSFFQEIERAGGQAAALDSGLVSERIAATWAARSKDLARRKEPVTGVSEFPLLAERTVEREPFPAAPARGGLPVVRRDEAFEALRSRSDAHLAATGSRPRVFIAALGPAAVHTARVSFAANLFQAGGVEPVHEPVQVDASSVAAAFAASGADAACLCSSDALYAEQAAEVAAALVAAGARRVYLAGRPGAYDGVDEYVFAGCDAVAVLSSLLDRMGVA
;
A
#
# COMPACT_ATOMS: atom_id res chain seq x y z
N THR A 1 10.72 -16.57 -18.60
CA THR A 1 10.00 -17.53 -17.74
C THR A 1 9.01 -16.78 -16.87
N VAL A 2 7.74 -17.20 -16.85
CA VAL A 2 6.70 -16.60 -16.01
C VAL A 2 6.70 -17.27 -14.64
N LEU A 3 6.70 -16.48 -13.56
CA LEU A 3 6.59 -17.02 -12.20
C LEU A 3 5.13 -17.40 -11.89
N PRO A 4 4.88 -18.47 -11.13
CA PRO A 4 3.55 -18.74 -10.56
C PRO A 4 3.04 -17.58 -9.72
N PHE A 5 1.72 -17.33 -9.73
CA PHE A 5 1.12 -16.19 -9.03
C PHE A 5 1.26 -16.27 -7.50
N ASP A 6 1.48 -17.48 -6.98
CA ASP A 6 1.67 -17.80 -5.56
C ASP A 6 3.14 -17.92 -5.16
N HIS A 7 4.07 -17.51 -6.04
CA HIS A 7 5.51 -17.65 -5.82
C HIS A 7 6.03 -16.92 -4.58
N ALA A 8 5.37 -15.85 -4.12
CA ALA A 8 5.76 -15.16 -2.88
C ALA A 8 5.32 -15.91 -1.61
N LEU A 9 4.37 -16.85 -1.73
CA LEU A 9 3.73 -17.51 -0.58
C LEU A 9 4.35 -18.87 -0.25
N GLY A 10 4.90 -19.57 -1.24
CA GLY A 10 5.49 -20.89 -1.03
C GLY A 10 5.71 -21.68 -2.32
N LEU A 11 5.94 -22.98 -2.19
CA LEU A 11 6.11 -23.89 -3.31
C LEU A 11 4.82 -23.94 -4.15
N PRO A 12 4.92 -23.74 -5.49
CA PRO A 12 3.74 -23.68 -6.35
C PRO A 12 3.16 -25.08 -6.57
N ASP A 13 1.83 -25.16 -6.66
CA ASP A 13 1.13 -26.39 -7.01
C ASP A 13 1.06 -26.61 -8.54
N ALA A 14 0.43 -27.71 -8.97
CA ALA A 14 0.26 -28.00 -10.40
C ALA A 14 -0.66 -26.99 -11.11
N PHE A 15 -1.60 -26.37 -10.40
CA PHE A 15 -2.50 -25.37 -10.95
C PHE A 15 -1.74 -24.07 -11.24
N ALA A 16 -1.01 -23.54 -10.27
CA ALA A 16 -0.26 -22.29 -10.42
C ALA A 16 0.85 -22.39 -11.48
N ARG A 17 1.57 -23.52 -11.54
CA ARG A 17 2.53 -23.81 -12.63
C ARG A 17 1.85 -23.88 -13.99
N ARG A 18 0.65 -24.47 -14.07
CA ARG A 18 -0.13 -24.54 -15.32
C ARG A 18 -0.53 -23.14 -15.78
N ILE A 19 -1.01 -22.29 -14.88
CA ILE A 19 -1.36 -20.90 -15.19
C ILE A 19 -0.14 -20.15 -15.73
N ALA A 20 0.99 -20.18 -15.01
CA ALA A 20 2.22 -19.51 -15.44
C ALA A 20 2.69 -19.93 -16.83
N ARG A 21 2.68 -21.24 -17.14
CA ARG A 21 3.01 -21.75 -18.47
C ARG A 21 2.00 -21.29 -19.52
N ASN A 22 0.71 -21.47 -19.22
CA ASN A 22 -0.37 -21.17 -20.18
C ASN A 22 -0.44 -19.68 -20.52
N THR A 23 0.00 -18.77 -19.64
CA THR A 23 0.15 -17.35 -20.00
C THR A 23 0.99 -17.19 -21.26
N SER A 24 2.17 -17.81 -21.35
CA SER A 24 3.00 -17.75 -22.55
C SER A 24 2.36 -18.47 -23.74
N THR A 25 1.72 -19.63 -23.52
CA THR A 25 1.02 -20.36 -24.59
C THR A 25 -0.09 -19.53 -25.22
N ILE A 26 -0.96 -18.91 -24.42
CA ILE A 26 -2.07 -18.06 -24.90
C ILE A 26 -1.50 -16.87 -25.70
N LEU A 27 -0.46 -16.20 -25.20
CA LEU A 27 0.16 -15.07 -25.89
C LEU A 27 0.72 -15.44 -27.28
N LEU A 28 1.24 -16.67 -27.44
CA LEU A 28 1.82 -17.15 -28.68
C LEU A 28 0.78 -17.75 -29.64
N GLU A 29 -0.01 -18.69 -29.14
CA GLU A 29 -0.88 -19.56 -29.95
C GLU A 29 -2.24 -18.93 -30.22
N GLU A 30 -2.77 -18.12 -29.30
CA GLU A 30 -4.10 -17.51 -29.42
C GLU A 30 -4.02 -16.01 -29.75
N SER A 31 -3.09 -15.28 -29.11
CA SER A 31 -2.90 -13.83 -29.34
C SER A 31 -1.89 -13.54 -30.45
N HIS A 32 -1.17 -14.56 -30.94
CA HIS A 32 -0.28 -14.46 -32.10
C HIS A 32 0.84 -13.41 -31.99
N LEU A 33 1.27 -13.05 -30.77
CA LEU A 33 2.23 -11.95 -30.55
C LEU A 33 3.61 -12.19 -31.18
N ALA A 34 3.97 -13.45 -31.47
CA ALA A 34 5.24 -13.82 -32.09
C ALA A 34 5.16 -14.07 -33.61
N ARG A 35 4.03 -13.74 -34.27
CA ARG A 35 3.90 -13.93 -35.73
C ARG A 35 4.74 -12.94 -36.54
N VAL A 36 5.02 -11.77 -35.98
CA VAL A 36 5.84 -10.72 -36.59
C VAL A 36 7.09 -10.55 -35.73
N ILE A 37 8.25 -10.52 -36.37
CA ILE A 37 9.52 -10.23 -35.71
C ILE A 37 9.55 -8.74 -35.39
N ASP A 38 9.84 -8.41 -34.12
CA ASP A 38 9.94 -7.05 -33.61
C ASP A 38 8.73 -6.15 -33.98
N PRO A 39 7.51 -6.47 -33.50
CA PRO A 39 6.31 -5.69 -33.83
C PRO A 39 6.35 -4.25 -33.31
N ALA A 40 7.30 -3.92 -32.42
CA ALA A 40 7.51 -2.57 -31.91
C ALA A 40 8.48 -1.74 -32.76
N GLY A 41 9.23 -2.36 -33.68
CA GLY A 41 10.19 -1.68 -34.56
C GLY A 41 9.55 -0.56 -35.36
N GLY A 42 10.19 0.62 -35.35
CA GLY A 42 9.67 1.85 -35.95
C GLY A 42 8.65 2.61 -35.10
N SER A 43 8.25 2.09 -33.93
CA SER A 43 7.51 2.89 -32.94
C SER A 43 8.44 3.96 -32.37
N TRP A 44 8.20 5.23 -32.72
CA TRP A 44 9.04 6.35 -32.26
C TRP A 44 9.25 6.35 -30.73
N TYR A 45 8.23 5.97 -29.96
CA TYR A 45 8.34 5.86 -28.51
C TYR A 45 9.30 4.75 -28.06
N VAL A 46 9.16 3.54 -28.61
CA VAL A 46 9.97 2.38 -28.20
C VAL A 46 11.40 2.54 -28.67
N GLU A 47 11.62 3.06 -29.88
CA GLU A 47 12.95 3.33 -30.41
C GLU A 47 13.70 4.32 -29.52
N ARG A 48 13.08 5.48 -29.22
CA ARG A 48 13.68 6.48 -28.34
C ARG A 48 13.94 5.94 -26.93
N LEU A 49 12.97 5.21 -26.35
CA LEU A 49 13.14 4.65 -25.01
C LEU A 49 14.24 3.57 -24.96
N THR A 50 14.40 2.81 -26.04
CA THR A 50 15.46 1.80 -26.17
C THR A 50 16.82 2.47 -26.18
N ASP A 51 16.99 3.55 -26.96
CA ASP A 51 18.22 4.32 -27.03
C ASP A 51 18.55 4.98 -25.68
N GLU A 52 17.58 5.65 -25.05
CA GLU A 52 17.75 6.27 -23.73
C GLU A 52 18.13 5.26 -22.65
N LEU A 53 17.54 4.06 -22.66
CA LEU A 53 17.90 3.00 -21.72
C LEU A 53 19.31 2.46 -22.00
N ALA A 54 19.68 2.31 -23.27
CA ALA A 54 21.00 1.85 -23.68
C ALA A 54 22.09 2.86 -23.26
N GLU A 55 21.89 4.16 -23.52
CA GLU A 55 22.81 5.22 -23.11
C GLU A 55 22.98 5.28 -21.58
N ALA A 56 21.88 5.23 -20.83
CA ALA A 56 21.92 5.26 -19.38
C ALA A 56 22.63 4.02 -18.80
N ALA A 57 22.32 2.83 -19.31
CA ALA A 57 22.97 1.59 -18.89
C ALA A 57 24.47 1.57 -19.28
N TRP A 58 24.81 2.06 -20.48
CA TRP A 58 26.19 2.13 -20.96
C TRP A 58 27.03 3.08 -20.12
N SER A 59 26.48 4.23 -19.74
CA SER A 59 27.14 5.19 -18.84
C SER A 59 27.47 4.55 -17.48
N PHE A 60 26.52 3.82 -16.89
CA PHE A 60 26.76 3.09 -15.64
C PHE A 60 27.74 1.93 -15.81
N PHE A 61 27.68 1.21 -16.94
CA PHE A 61 28.67 0.19 -17.28
C PHE A 61 30.09 0.77 -17.36
N GLN A 62 30.28 1.93 -18.00
CA GLN A 62 31.58 2.61 -18.03
C GLN A 62 32.05 3.06 -16.65
N GLU A 63 31.14 3.37 -15.73
CA GLU A 63 31.48 3.65 -14.32
C GLU A 63 32.01 2.41 -13.62
N ILE A 64 31.37 1.25 -13.82
CA ILE A 64 31.84 -0.04 -13.32
C ILE A 64 33.23 -0.37 -13.89
N GLU A 65 33.45 -0.19 -15.19
CA GLU A 65 34.75 -0.46 -15.82
C GLU A 65 35.85 0.46 -15.25
N ARG A 66 35.55 1.76 -15.05
CA ARG A 66 36.47 2.71 -14.41
C ARG A 66 36.79 2.34 -12.95
N ALA A 67 35.88 1.67 -12.26
CA ALA A 67 36.09 1.16 -10.90
C ALA A 67 36.92 -0.14 -10.84
N GLY A 68 37.42 -0.63 -11.97
CA GLY A 68 38.21 -1.87 -12.05
C GLY A 68 37.38 -3.11 -12.42
N GLY A 69 36.20 -2.91 -13.01
CA GLY A 69 35.31 -3.97 -13.44
C GLY A 69 34.32 -4.42 -12.36
N GLN A 70 33.45 -5.38 -12.71
CA GLN A 70 32.29 -5.75 -11.91
C GLN A 70 32.61 -6.23 -10.48
N ALA A 71 33.63 -7.07 -10.31
CA ALA A 71 34.00 -7.59 -8.99
C ALA A 71 34.46 -6.46 -8.05
N ALA A 72 35.35 -5.59 -8.53
CA ALA A 72 35.82 -4.44 -7.76
C ALA A 72 34.69 -3.44 -7.44
N ALA A 73 33.75 -3.23 -8.37
CA ALA A 73 32.57 -2.38 -8.15
C ALA A 73 31.59 -2.96 -7.10
N LEU A 74 31.48 -4.28 -7.00
CA LEU A 74 30.71 -4.94 -5.94
C LEU A 74 31.43 -4.82 -4.59
N ASP A 75 32.72 -5.13 -4.54
CA ASP A 75 33.53 -5.12 -3.30
C ASP A 75 33.68 -3.71 -2.71
N SER A 76 33.77 -2.69 -3.57
CA SER A 76 33.83 -1.28 -3.15
C SER A 76 32.49 -0.72 -2.65
N GLY A 77 31.38 -1.44 -2.83
CA GLY A 77 30.04 -1.01 -2.43
C GLY A 77 29.31 -0.15 -3.47
N LEU A 78 29.95 0.26 -4.56
CA LEU A 78 29.36 1.12 -5.61
C LEU A 78 27.99 0.60 -6.08
N VAL A 79 27.90 -0.70 -6.41
CA VAL A 79 26.64 -1.31 -6.87
C VAL A 79 25.58 -1.28 -5.77
N SER A 80 25.95 -1.60 -4.53
CA SER A 80 25.02 -1.62 -3.40
C SER A 80 24.45 -0.24 -3.09
N GLU A 81 25.27 0.81 -3.15
CA GLU A 81 24.85 2.19 -2.91
C GLU A 81 23.87 2.67 -3.98
N ARG A 82 24.12 2.37 -5.26
CA ARG A 82 23.22 2.71 -6.37
C ARG A 82 21.86 2.02 -6.25
N ILE A 83 21.84 0.75 -5.87
CA ILE A 83 20.62 -0.01 -5.63
C ILE A 83 19.89 0.55 -4.40
N ALA A 84 20.60 0.83 -3.31
CA ALA A 84 20.02 1.39 -2.09
C ALA A 84 19.38 2.77 -2.33
N ALA A 85 20.02 3.66 -3.10
CA ALA A 85 19.46 4.95 -3.47
C ALA A 85 18.18 4.80 -4.31
N THR A 86 18.18 3.90 -5.28
CA THR A 86 17.00 3.58 -6.10
C THR A 86 15.87 3.03 -5.23
N TRP A 87 16.19 2.13 -4.30
CA TRP A 87 15.20 1.56 -3.38
C TRP A 87 14.65 2.62 -2.44
N ALA A 88 15.49 3.46 -1.82
CA ALA A 88 15.02 4.53 -0.92
C ALA A 88 14.05 5.49 -1.62
N ALA A 89 14.33 5.88 -2.87
CA ALA A 89 13.42 6.70 -3.66
C ALA A 89 12.10 5.97 -3.96
N ARG A 90 12.17 4.68 -4.33
CA ARG A 90 10.97 3.87 -4.61
C ARG A 90 10.15 3.61 -3.35
N SER A 91 10.76 3.28 -2.22
CA SER A 91 10.06 3.09 -0.93
C SER A 91 9.31 4.36 -0.53
N LYS A 92 9.90 5.54 -0.76
CA LYS A 92 9.24 6.84 -0.54
C LYS A 92 8.00 7.01 -1.42
N ASP A 93 8.08 6.62 -2.69
CA ASP A 93 6.99 6.72 -3.66
C ASP A 93 5.89 5.67 -3.40
N LEU A 94 6.25 4.44 -3.02
CA LEU A 94 5.35 3.36 -2.59
C LEU A 94 4.57 3.79 -1.33
N ALA A 95 5.28 4.29 -0.31
CA ALA A 95 4.66 4.72 0.95
C ALA A 95 3.68 5.89 0.75
N ARG A 96 3.95 6.78 -0.21
CA ARG A 96 3.03 7.88 -0.60
C ARG A 96 1.98 7.49 -1.63
N ARG A 97 1.94 6.22 -2.06
CA ARG A 97 1.05 5.70 -3.11
C ARG A 97 1.19 6.44 -4.44
N LYS A 98 2.36 7.04 -4.70
CA LYS A 98 2.73 7.57 -6.03
C LYS A 98 3.08 6.44 -7.00
N GLU A 99 3.59 5.35 -6.46
CA GLU A 99 3.74 4.06 -7.15
C GLU A 99 2.73 3.08 -6.52
N PRO A 100 1.47 3.00 -6.99
CA PRO A 100 0.45 2.18 -6.35
C PRO A 100 0.68 0.68 -6.59
N VAL A 101 0.30 -0.14 -5.60
CA VAL A 101 0.25 -1.60 -5.69
C VAL A 101 -1.20 -2.05 -5.58
N THR A 102 -1.79 -2.45 -6.71
CA THR A 102 -3.19 -2.88 -6.81
C THR A 102 -3.47 -4.08 -5.90
N GLY A 103 -4.54 -4.01 -5.12
CA GLY A 103 -4.93 -5.05 -4.15
C GLY A 103 -4.16 -5.00 -2.83
N VAL A 104 -3.14 -4.14 -2.71
CA VAL A 104 -2.34 -3.98 -1.49
C VAL A 104 -2.47 -2.55 -0.95
N SER A 105 -1.90 -1.56 -1.64
CA SER A 105 -1.96 -0.16 -1.23
C SER A 105 -3.18 0.57 -1.78
N GLU A 106 -3.75 0.07 -2.87
CA GLU A 106 -4.91 0.62 -3.58
C GLU A 106 -5.95 -0.48 -3.78
N PHE A 107 -7.15 -0.23 -3.27
CA PHE A 107 -8.30 -1.14 -3.36
C PHE A 107 -8.02 -2.54 -2.77
N PRO A 108 -7.47 -2.64 -1.55
CA PRO A 108 -7.29 -3.92 -0.89
C PRO A 108 -8.63 -4.53 -0.49
N LEU A 109 -8.66 -5.86 -0.36
CA LEU A 109 -9.80 -6.59 0.21
C LEU A 109 -9.39 -7.22 1.54
N LEU A 110 -9.89 -6.66 2.65
CA LEU A 110 -9.47 -7.10 3.99
C LEU A 110 -9.94 -8.52 4.37
N ALA A 111 -11.04 -8.97 3.77
CA ALA A 111 -11.62 -10.30 3.96
C ALA A 111 -11.28 -11.26 2.79
N GLU A 112 -10.16 -11.03 2.12
CA GLU A 112 -9.73 -11.90 1.03
C GLU A 112 -9.48 -13.34 1.50
N ARG A 113 -9.71 -14.29 0.60
CA ARG A 113 -9.38 -15.69 0.87
C ARG A 113 -7.88 -15.90 0.69
N THR A 114 -7.21 -16.30 1.77
CA THR A 114 -5.79 -16.63 1.76
C THR A 114 -5.51 -17.84 0.87
N VAL A 115 -4.36 -17.82 0.21
CA VAL A 115 -3.85 -18.95 -0.57
C VAL A 115 -2.84 -19.69 0.29
N GLU A 116 -3.18 -20.91 0.69
CA GLU A 116 -2.28 -21.76 1.48
C GLU A 116 -1.27 -22.48 0.58
N ARG A 117 0.00 -22.46 0.99
CA ARG A 117 1.10 -23.10 0.28
C ARG A 117 2.05 -23.79 1.23
N GLU A 118 2.71 -24.83 0.72
CA GLU A 118 3.87 -25.40 1.40
C GLU A 118 4.98 -24.35 1.45
N PRO A 119 5.50 -23.98 2.64
CA PRO A 119 6.55 -22.97 2.74
C PRO A 119 7.79 -23.37 1.95
N PHE A 120 8.53 -22.37 1.44
CA PHE A 120 9.85 -22.66 0.91
C PHE A 120 10.78 -23.21 2.00
N PRO A 121 11.72 -24.11 1.63
CA PRO A 121 12.80 -24.47 2.53
C PRO A 121 13.54 -23.23 3.03
N ALA A 122 13.92 -23.23 4.30
CA ALA A 122 14.68 -22.14 4.89
C ALA A 122 15.94 -21.87 4.06
N ALA A 123 16.09 -20.63 3.57
CA ALA A 123 17.27 -20.23 2.84
C ALA A 123 18.42 -19.96 3.83
N PRO A 124 19.67 -20.35 3.52
CA PRO A 124 20.82 -19.95 4.31
C PRO A 124 20.97 -18.43 4.30
N ALA A 125 21.48 -17.86 5.39
CA ALA A 125 21.80 -16.44 5.46
C ALA A 125 22.75 -16.08 4.31
N ARG A 126 22.36 -15.08 3.51
CA ARG A 126 23.15 -14.60 2.38
C ARG A 126 23.89 -13.34 2.78
N GLY A 127 25.20 -13.27 2.56
CA GLY A 127 26.01 -12.06 2.75
C GLY A 127 25.99 -11.11 1.54
N GLY A 128 24.95 -11.18 0.70
CA GLY A 128 24.87 -10.44 -0.57
C GLY A 128 23.85 -9.31 -0.56
N LEU A 129 23.49 -8.83 -1.75
CA LEU A 129 22.48 -7.78 -1.92
C LEU A 129 21.11 -8.21 -1.35
N PRO A 130 20.38 -7.28 -0.70
CA PRO A 130 19.07 -7.58 -0.14
C PRO A 130 18.05 -7.86 -1.25
N VAL A 131 17.12 -8.77 -0.97
CA VAL A 131 15.93 -8.98 -1.79
C VAL A 131 14.78 -8.29 -1.10
N VAL A 132 14.18 -7.32 -1.78
CA VAL A 132 13.08 -6.50 -1.26
C VAL A 132 11.87 -6.64 -2.18
N ARG A 133 10.66 -6.58 -1.61
CA ARG A 133 9.42 -6.59 -2.40
C ARG A 133 8.71 -5.25 -2.28
N ARG A 134 8.01 -4.85 -3.35
CA ARG A 134 7.35 -3.53 -3.44
C ARG A 134 6.22 -3.37 -2.42
N ASP A 135 5.59 -4.46 -2.04
CA ASP A 135 4.44 -4.56 -1.12
C ASP A 135 4.82 -4.78 0.34
N GLU A 136 6.09 -5.09 0.63
CA GLU A 136 6.57 -5.57 1.93
C GLU A 136 6.14 -4.68 3.11
N ALA A 137 6.19 -3.36 2.96
CA ALA A 137 5.80 -2.43 4.02
C ALA A 137 4.30 -2.49 4.36
N PHE A 138 3.44 -2.63 3.36
CA PHE A 138 2.00 -2.78 3.58
C PHE A 138 1.65 -4.17 4.10
N GLU A 139 2.33 -5.20 3.60
CA GLU A 139 2.15 -6.57 4.11
C GLU A 139 2.58 -6.71 5.57
N ALA A 140 3.62 -6.00 6.01
CA ALA A 140 4.00 -5.94 7.42
C ALA A 140 2.87 -5.36 8.27
N LEU A 141 2.21 -4.28 7.84
CA LEU A 141 1.05 -3.70 8.53
C LEU A 141 -0.13 -4.69 8.58
N ARG A 142 -0.42 -5.36 7.45
CA ARG A 142 -1.46 -6.39 7.38
C ARG A 142 -1.15 -7.57 8.30
N SER A 143 0.10 -8.01 8.36
CA SER A 143 0.55 -9.10 9.24
C SER A 143 0.33 -8.76 10.72
N ARG A 144 0.59 -7.52 11.13
CA ARG A 144 0.29 -7.03 12.47
C ARG A 144 -1.21 -7.11 12.78
N SER A 145 -2.06 -6.67 11.86
CA SER A 145 -3.52 -6.78 11.98
C SER A 145 -4.01 -8.24 12.02
N ASP A 146 -3.43 -9.13 11.21
CA ASP A 146 -3.77 -10.55 11.20
C ASP A 146 -3.39 -11.23 12.53
N ALA A 147 -2.20 -10.92 13.07
CA ALA A 147 -1.78 -11.39 14.39
C ALA A 147 -2.71 -10.89 15.50
N HIS A 148 -3.14 -9.63 15.42
CA HIS A 148 -4.12 -9.07 16.35
C HIS A 148 -5.48 -9.75 16.24
N LEU A 149 -5.99 -9.97 15.02
CA LEU A 149 -7.23 -10.72 14.78
C LEU A 149 -7.17 -12.13 15.38
N ALA A 150 -6.04 -12.83 15.20
CA ALA A 150 -5.85 -14.16 15.79
C ALA A 150 -5.83 -14.13 17.32
N ALA A 151 -5.32 -13.06 17.93
CA ALA A 151 -5.21 -12.91 19.38
C ALA A 151 -6.50 -12.41 20.08
N THR A 152 -7.24 -11.50 19.45
CA THR A 152 -8.38 -10.80 20.07
C THR A 152 -9.74 -11.21 19.50
N GLY A 153 -9.76 -11.88 18.34
CA GLY A 153 -10.99 -12.29 17.64
C GLY A 153 -11.60 -11.21 16.74
N SER A 154 -11.01 -10.00 16.69
CA SER A 154 -11.45 -8.92 15.80
C SER A 154 -10.27 -8.15 15.24
N ARG A 155 -10.40 -7.55 14.06
CA ARG A 155 -9.37 -6.64 13.54
C ARG A 155 -9.36 -5.31 14.31
N PRO A 156 -8.26 -4.55 14.29
CA PRO A 156 -8.27 -3.17 14.73
C PRO A 156 -9.29 -2.37 13.91
N ARG A 157 -10.06 -1.49 14.56
CA ARG A 157 -11.18 -0.77 13.95
C ARG A 157 -11.01 0.72 13.98
N VAL A 158 -11.43 1.38 12.90
CA VAL A 158 -11.55 2.84 12.83
C VAL A 158 -12.97 3.22 12.44
N PHE A 159 -13.59 4.10 13.21
CA PHE A 159 -14.93 4.58 12.92
C PHE A 159 -14.88 5.70 11.86
N ILE A 160 -15.69 5.60 10.82
CA ILE A 160 -15.80 6.63 9.78
C ILE A 160 -16.96 7.57 10.15
N ALA A 161 -16.62 8.76 10.65
CA ALA A 161 -17.57 9.82 10.97
C ALA A 161 -17.86 10.65 9.72
N ALA A 162 -18.84 10.23 8.94
CA ALA A 162 -19.25 10.90 7.71
C ALA A 162 -20.20 12.08 8.01
N LEU A 163 -19.86 13.29 7.56
CA LEU A 163 -20.67 14.50 7.80
C LEU A 163 -21.41 14.94 6.54
N GLY A 164 -22.65 15.38 6.72
CA GLY A 164 -23.53 15.82 5.64
C GLY A 164 -24.10 14.66 4.82
N PRO A 165 -24.72 14.95 3.66
CA PRO A 165 -25.35 13.93 2.83
C PRO A 165 -24.33 13.08 2.07
N ALA A 166 -24.74 11.88 1.64
CA ALA A 166 -23.90 10.93 0.91
C ALA A 166 -23.16 11.53 -0.30
N ALA A 167 -23.82 12.42 -1.05
CA ALA A 167 -23.21 13.11 -2.19
C ALA A 167 -21.96 13.94 -1.83
N VAL A 168 -21.84 14.34 -0.56
CA VAL A 168 -20.73 15.16 -0.06
C VAL A 168 -19.59 14.31 0.50
N HIS A 169 -19.89 13.26 1.28
CA HIS A 169 -18.85 12.52 2.00
C HIS A 169 -18.36 11.26 1.29
N THR A 170 -19.11 10.69 0.33
CA THR A 170 -18.79 9.36 -0.25
C THR A 170 -17.36 9.26 -0.78
N ALA A 171 -16.86 10.28 -1.48
CA ALA A 171 -15.50 10.25 -2.03
C ALA A 171 -14.42 10.13 -0.93
N ARG A 172 -14.59 10.85 0.20
CA ARG A 172 -13.63 10.81 1.31
C ARG A 172 -13.79 9.58 2.18
N VAL A 173 -15.01 9.11 2.37
CA VAL A 173 -15.28 7.82 3.01
C VAL A 173 -14.56 6.71 2.24
N SER A 174 -14.76 6.62 0.92
CA SER A 174 -14.10 5.61 0.09
C SER A 174 -12.58 5.72 0.14
N PHE A 175 -12.03 6.93 0.08
CA PHE A 175 -10.58 7.16 0.23
C PHE A 175 -10.05 6.68 1.59
N ALA A 176 -10.71 7.09 2.69
CA ALA A 176 -10.30 6.75 4.04
C ALA A 176 -10.41 5.24 4.30
N ALA A 177 -11.53 4.64 3.92
CA ALA A 177 -11.75 3.20 4.04
C ALA A 177 -10.67 2.40 3.30
N ASN A 178 -10.35 2.78 2.06
CA ASN A 178 -9.30 2.15 1.26
C ASN A 178 -7.93 2.26 1.93
N LEU A 179 -7.57 3.45 2.42
CA LEU A 179 -6.32 3.69 3.13
C LEU A 179 -6.21 2.81 4.39
N PHE A 180 -7.23 2.78 5.24
CA PHE A 180 -7.19 2.01 6.48
C PHE A 180 -7.16 0.50 6.23
N GLN A 181 -7.89 0.01 5.22
CA GLN A 181 -7.83 -1.40 4.82
C GLN A 181 -6.45 -1.83 4.29
N ALA A 182 -5.68 -0.91 3.69
CA ALA A 182 -4.31 -1.18 3.26
C ALA A 182 -3.37 -1.47 4.45
N GLY A 183 -3.67 -0.90 5.62
CA GLY A 183 -2.98 -1.21 6.88
C GLY A 183 -3.62 -2.35 7.69
N GLY A 184 -4.65 -3.00 7.16
CA GLY A 184 -5.37 -4.05 7.87
C GLY A 184 -6.37 -3.57 8.91
N VAL A 185 -6.68 -2.28 8.94
CA VAL A 185 -7.65 -1.69 9.87
C VAL A 185 -9.04 -1.75 9.24
N GLU A 186 -10.02 -2.26 9.98
CA GLU A 186 -11.41 -2.37 9.55
C GLU A 186 -12.11 -1.00 9.69
N PRO A 187 -12.54 -0.36 8.57
CA PRO A 187 -13.34 0.85 8.64
C PRO A 187 -14.80 0.50 8.95
N VAL A 188 -15.31 1.00 10.07
CA VAL A 188 -16.72 0.87 10.46
C VAL A 188 -17.44 2.14 10.04
N HIS A 189 -18.32 2.04 9.04
CA HIS A 189 -19.09 3.17 8.51
C HIS A 189 -20.60 2.95 8.65
N GLU A 190 -21.04 2.74 9.89
CA GLU A 190 -22.46 2.71 10.25
C GLU A 190 -22.68 3.54 11.52
N PRO A 191 -23.62 4.49 11.55
CA PRO A 191 -24.55 4.83 10.46
C PRO A 191 -23.89 5.59 9.31
N VAL A 192 -24.55 5.62 8.15
CA VAL A 192 -24.07 6.26 6.91
C VAL A 192 -23.66 7.73 7.11
N GLN A 193 -24.31 8.45 8.02
CA GLN A 193 -24.03 9.85 8.35
C GLN A 193 -24.17 10.07 9.86
N VAL A 194 -23.38 11.01 10.38
CA VAL A 194 -23.43 11.47 11.76
C VAL A 194 -23.33 13.00 11.82
N ASP A 195 -23.71 13.54 12.96
CA ASP A 195 -23.54 14.93 13.38
C ASP A 195 -23.00 14.98 14.81
N ALA A 196 -22.76 16.18 15.34
CA ALA A 196 -22.23 16.35 16.69
C ALA A 196 -23.09 15.70 17.79
N SER A 197 -24.41 15.56 17.57
CA SER A 197 -25.33 14.98 18.55
C SER A 197 -25.35 13.45 18.53
N SER A 198 -25.08 12.85 17.36
CA SER A 198 -25.19 11.41 17.12
C SER A 198 -23.83 10.68 17.07
N VAL A 199 -22.74 11.40 16.79
CA VAL A 199 -21.41 10.81 16.58
C VAL A 199 -20.89 10.02 17.78
N ALA A 200 -21.13 10.49 19.01
CA ALA A 200 -20.64 9.83 20.22
C ALA A 200 -21.26 8.45 20.42
N ALA A 201 -22.58 8.33 20.22
CA ALA A 201 -23.29 7.06 20.33
C ALA A 201 -22.89 6.09 19.21
N ALA A 202 -22.75 6.60 17.98
CA ALA A 202 -22.29 5.81 16.84
C ALA A 202 -20.85 5.30 17.03
N PHE A 203 -19.94 6.15 17.50
CA PHE A 203 -18.56 5.78 17.81
C PHE A 203 -18.52 4.67 18.87
N ALA A 204 -19.25 4.82 19.98
CA ALA A 204 -19.33 3.79 21.01
C ALA A 204 -19.88 2.45 20.47
N ALA A 205 -20.92 2.50 19.61
CA ALA A 205 -21.50 1.30 19.00
C ALA A 205 -20.54 0.61 18.00
N SER A 206 -19.63 1.35 17.37
CA SER A 206 -18.67 0.81 16.40
C SER A 206 -17.61 -0.10 17.03
N GLY A 207 -17.33 0.10 18.33
CA GLY A 207 -16.23 -0.56 19.04
C GLY A 207 -14.84 -0.20 18.50
N ALA A 208 -14.71 0.92 17.79
CA ALA A 208 -13.43 1.42 17.30
C ALA A 208 -12.67 2.20 18.39
N ASP A 209 -11.33 2.17 18.32
CA ASP A 209 -10.47 2.96 19.22
C ASP A 209 -10.16 4.36 18.67
N ALA A 210 -10.26 4.52 17.35
CA ALA A 210 -9.99 5.76 16.63
C ALA A 210 -11.14 6.09 15.67
N ALA A 211 -11.26 7.36 15.32
CA ALA A 211 -12.27 7.84 14.38
C ALA A 211 -11.63 8.65 13.24
N CYS A 212 -12.27 8.69 12.08
CA CYS A 212 -11.87 9.51 10.94
C CYS A 212 -13.05 10.32 10.41
N LEU A 213 -12.95 11.65 10.50
CA LEU A 213 -13.89 12.60 9.91
C LEU A 213 -13.80 12.54 8.38
N CYS A 214 -14.95 12.42 7.71
CA CYS A 214 -15.04 12.36 6.25
C CYS A 214 -16.15 13.27 5.73
N SER A 215 -15.80 14.41 5.10
CA SER A 215 -16.75 15.35 4.51
C SER A 215 -16.09 16.40 3.61
N SER A 216 -16.83 17.29 2.96
CA SER A 216 -16.23 18.39 2.19
C SER A 216 -15.46 19.36 3.09
N ASP A 217 -14.53 20.10 2.48
CA ASP A 217 -13.75 21.13 3.21
C ASP A 217 -14.66 22.23 3.78
N ALA A 218 -15.79 22.52 3.11
CA ALA A 218 -16.79 23.46 3.60
C ALA A 218 -17.46 22.96 4.90
N LEU A 219 -17.90 21.69 4.94
CA LEU A 219 -18.51 21.15 6.15
C LEU A 219 -17.51 20.93 7.28
N TYR A 220 -16.23 20.71 6.97
CA TYR A 220 -15.20 20.71 8.01
C TYR A 220 -15.06 22.07 8.70
N ALA A 221 -15.09 23.17 7.94
CA ALA A 221 -15.04 24.51 8.50
C ALA A 221 -16.19 24.82 9.47
N GLU A 222 -17.35 24.18 9.26
CA GLU A 222 -18.54 24.39 10.07
C GLU A 222 -18.62 23.43 11.27
N GLN A 223 -18.26 22.15 11.08
CA GLN A 223 -18.66 21.08 12.00
C GLN A 223 -17.48 20.25 12.55
N ALA A 224 -16.28 20.34 11.96
CA ALA A 224 -15.18 19.42 12.33
C ALA A 224 -14.79 19.53 13.81
N ALA A 225 -14.68 20.75 14.35
CA ALA A 225 -14.26 20.96 15.73
C ALA A 225 -15.29 20.42 16.74
N GLU A 226 -16.59 20.65 16.48
CA GLU A 226 -17.67 20.18 17.35
C GLU A 226 -17.75 18.64 17.35
N VAL A 227 -17.69 18.02 16.17
CA VAL A 227 -17.72 16.56 16.03
C VAL A 227 -16.46 15.91 16.61
N ALA A 228 -15.29 16.51 16.40
CA ALA A 228 -14.04 16.03 16.98
C ALA A 228 -14.07 16.08 18.51
N ALA A 229 -14.58 17.18 19.09
CA ALA A 229 -14.76 17.30 20.53
C ALA A 229 -15.72 16.22 21.08
N ALA A 230 -16.82 15.94 20.38
CA ALA A 230 -17.75 14.87 20.75
C ALA A 230 -17.11 13.48 20.68
N LEU A 231 -16.26 13.21 19.68
CA LEU A 231 -15.49 11.96 19.57
C LEU A 231 -14.49 11.80 20.71
N VAL A 232 -13.74 12.86 21.03
CA VAL A 232 -12.77 12.85 22.15
C VAL A 232 -13.51 12.63 23.47
N ALA A 233 -14.63 13.31 23.69
CA ALA A 233 -15.47 13.11 24.89
C ALA A 233 -16.05 11.69 24.98
N ALA A 234 -16.31 11.05 23.83
CA ALA A 234 -16.75 9.65 23.75
C ALA A 234 -15.60 8.63 23.93
N GLY A 235 -14.35 9.10 24.09
CA GLY A 235 -13.19 8.25 24.36
C GLY A 235 -12.38 7.85 23.13
N ALA A 236 -12.56 8.52 21.99
CA ALA A 236 -11.70 8.29 20.84
C ALA A 236 -10.24 8.60 21.20
N ARG A 237 -9.35 7.61 21.06
CA ARG A 237 -7.92 7.78 21.36
C ARG A 237 -7.21 8.68 20.36
N ARG A 238 -7.72 8.68 19.12
CA ARG A 238 -7.27 9.53 18.03
C ARG A 238 -8.42 9.90 17.11
N VAL A 239 -8.42 11.14 16.65
CA VAL A 239 -9.34 11.67 15.66
C VAL A 239 -8.58 12.10 14.41
N TYR A 240 -8.75 11.33 13.34
CA TYR A 240 -8.22 11.64 12.01
C TYR A 240 -9.21 12.50 11.24
N LEU A 241 -8.70 13.25 10.26
CA LEU A 241 -9.52 13.93 9.26
C LEU A 241 -9.05 13.56 7.85
N ALA A 242 -9.97 13.07 7.03
CA ALA A 242 -9.71 12.81 5.62
C ALA A 242 -9.71 14.14 4.86
N GLY A 243 -8.56 14.75 4.64
CA GLY A 243 -8.42 16.11 4.13
C GLY A 243 -7.01 16.63 4.22
N ARG A 244 -6.72 17.71 3.49
CA ARG A 244 -5.45 18.41 3.65
C ARG A 244 -5.35 18.98 5.07
N PRO A 245 -4.14 19.13 5.62
CA PRO A 245 -3.95 19.73 6.94
C PRO A 245 -4.68 21.07 7.06
N GLY A 246 -5.52 21.17 8.08
CA GLY A 246 -6.19 22.37 8.53
C GLY A 246 -5.88 22.64 10.00
N ALA A 247 -6.46 23.69 10.57
CA ALA A 247 -6.44 23.92 12.01
C ALA A 247 -7.86 23.70 12.54
N TYR A 248 -8.16 22.46 12.95
CA TYR A 248 -9.44 22.11 13.55
C TYR A 248 -9.16 21.55 14.95
N ASP A 249 -9.77 22.18 15.96
CA ASP A 249 -9.60 21.74 17.35
C ASP A 249 -10.10 20.30 17.52
N GLY A 250 -9.31 19.49 18.25
CA GLY A 250 -9.62 18.09 18.49
C GLY A 250 -9.26 17.13 17.36
N VAL A 251 -8.77 17.60 16.20
CA VAL A 251 -8.22 16.74 15.15
C VAL A 251 -6.73 16.51 15.39
N ASP A 252 -6.33 15.24 15.42
CA ASP A 252 -4.98 14.81 15.72
C ASP A 252 -4.07 14.71 14.50
N GLU A 253 -4.57 14.10 13.43
CA GLU A 253 -3.80 13.74 12.24
C GLU A 253 -4.67 13.85 10.98
N TYR A 254 -4.03 14.09 9.84
CA TYR A 254 -4.69 14.30 8.55
C TYR A 254 -4.31 13.22 7.55
N VAL A 255 -5.30 12.65 6.87
CA VAL A 255 -5.09 11.68 5.80
C VAL A 255 -5.53 12.25 4.46
N PHE A 256 -4.63 12.27 3.48
CA PHE A 256 -4.87 12.88 2.18
C PHE A 256 -4.05 12.20 1.08
N ALA A 257 -4.44 12.37 -0.17
CA ALA A 257 -3.69 11.83 -1.30
C ALA A 257 -2.25 12.38 -1.31
N GLY A 258 -1.26 11.47 -1.30
CA GLY A 258 0.16 11.80 -1.23
C GLY A 258 0.75 11.92 0.18
N CYS A 259 -0.04 11.72 1.25
CA CYS A 259 0.50 11.51 2.59
C CYS A 259 1.32 10.21 2.63
N ASP A 260 2.24 10.10 3.59
CA ASP A 260 2.97 8.86 3.83
C ASP A 260 2.04 7.84 4.51
N ALA A 261 1.40 7.00 3.71
CA ALA A 261 0.38 6.07 4.17
C ALA A 261 0.95 5.03 5.12
N VAL A 262 2.17 4.53 4.85
CA VAL A 262 2.83 3.55 5.72
C VAL A 262 3.11 4.16 7.09
N ALA A 263 3.61 5.39 7.15
CA ALA A 263 3.85 6.07 8.44
C ALA A 263 2.55 6.31 9.23
N VAL A 264 1.49 6.79 8.56
CA VAL A 264 0.17 7.01 9.18
C VAL A 264 -0.39 5.71 9.74
N LEU A 265 -0.38 4.63 8.95
CA LEU A 265 -0.95 3.35 9.35
C LEU A 265 -0.12 2.67 10.44
N SER A 266 1.21 2.76 10.39
CA SER A 266 2.06 2.27 11.47
C SER A 266 1.77 2.99 12.79
N SER A 267 1.72 4.34 12.76
CA SER A 267 1.37 5.17 13.92
C SER A 267 0.00 4.79 14.48
N LEU A 268 -1.00 4.57 13.62
CA LEU A 268 -2.33 4.15 14.02
C LEU A 268 -2.30 2.79 14.76
N LEU A 269 -1.67 1.78 14.17
CA LEU A 269 -1.56 0.44 14.76
C LEU A 269 -0.78 0.47 16.09
N ASP A 270 0.31 1.23 16.16
CA ASP A 270 1.11 1.39 17.39
C ASP A 270 0.25 1.96 18.53
N ARG A 271 -0.56 2.99 18.24
CA ARG A 271 -1.45 3.63 19.21
C ARG A 271 -2.64 2.74 19.62
N MET A 272 -3.06 1.83 18.75
CA MET A 272 -4.04 0.79 19.06
C MET A 272 -3.44 -0.36 19.89
N GLY A 273 -2.12 -0.40 20.09
CA GLY A 273 -1.44 -1.48 20.81
C GLY A 273 -1.37 -2.77 20.00
N VAL A 274 -1.40 -2.66 18.67
CA VAL A 274 -1.24 -3.78 17.74
C VAL A 274 0.26 -4.02 17.58
N ALA A 275 0.75 -5.17 18.05
CA ALA A 275 2.15 -5.57 17.90
C ALA A 275 2.53 -5.78 16.43
#